data_AF-A0A7Y1VKY1-F1
#
_entry.id   AF-A0A7Y1VKY1-F1
#
_cell.length_a   1.000
_cell.length_b   1.000
_cell.length_c   1.000
_cell.angle_alpha   90.00
_cell.angle_beta   90.00
_cell.angle_gamma   90.00
#
_symmetry.space_group_name_H-M   'P 1'
#
loop_
_entity.id
_entity.type
_entity.pdbx_description
1 polymer ?
#
loop_
_entity_poly.entity_id
_entity_poly.type
_entity_poly.pdbx_seq_one_letter_code
_entity_poly.pdbx_strand_id
1 'polypeptide(L)'
;MDKNIINLALKGGGVKGIAYVGALQKLNELGHYDTIKRVSGTSAGALVALMVALNLSPEKIKELMGDLDFSTFKQGWNPIRIFTKYGLYTGDAILEFIYRCYDASPLKPKKELTFKELDKADGRDLIVFASNLNENTINEFSVHQTPNCIVAEAVRASMSIPIFFKSWKFSNGIPNDHIYVDGGVTFNYPLSFFDHPEFNEDPWTPNEETLGLFLEQQSVYEHFQNNPLHPDKPTRHKSSVFKKYINKFKYNAWITTYFKHLISSILNSQNISLFEESFLVRRTVFIDDLGISATKFNLTEKEKDDLLIAGYVGVEQYIKYLKSLNEKYTKYQQPKHDEPSKSVNPDHSHQA
;
A
#
# COMPACT_ATOMS: atom_id res chain seq x y z
N MET A 1 15.19 12.62 -7.96
CA MET A 1 13.79 12.20 -8.11
C MET A 1 13.14 13.47 -8.58
N ASP A 2 13.02 13.60 -9.89
CA ASP A 2 12.99 14.93 -10.51
C ASP A 2 11.55 15.39 -10.77
N LYS A 3 10.58 14.47 -10.61
CA LYS A 3 9.14 14.73 -10.63
C LYS A 3 8.59 14.80 -9.21
N ASN A 4 7.61 15.68 -9.01
CA ASN A 4 6.86 15.76 -7.78
C ASN A 4 5.99 14.52 -7.60
N ILE A 5 5.77 14.13 -6.35
CA ILE A 5 4.85 13.05 -6.00
C ILE A 5 3.52 13.71 -5.68
N ILE A 6 2.54 13.53 -6.57
CA ILE A 6 1.20 14.11 -6.43
C ILE A 6 0.24 13.09 -5.79
N ASN A 7 0.41 11.80 -6.12
CA ASN A 7 -0.45 10.73 -5.62
C ASN A 7 0.36 9.73 -4.80
N LEU A 8 -0.13 9.37 -3.60
CA LEU A 8 0.49 8.38 -2.72
C LEU A 8 -0.45 7.18 -2.51
N ALA A 9 0.00 5.96 -2.81
CA ALA A 9 -0.80 4.74 -2.62
C ALA A 9 -0.22 3.84 -1.52
N LEU A 10 -1.03 3.47 -0.52
CA LEU A 10 -0.60 2.74 0.67
C LEU A 10 -1.23 1.35 0.74
N LYS A 11 -0.38 0.32 0.70
CA LYS A 11 -0.82 -1.08 0.81
C LYS A 11 -1.43 -1.41 2.18
N GLY A 12 -2.30 -2.41 2.25
CA GLY A 12 -2.65 -3.04 3.52
C GLY A 12 -1.51 -3.88 4.10
N GLY A 13 -1.25 -3.70 5.40
CA GLY A 13 -0.16 -4.38 6.11
C GLY A 13 -0.42 -4.72 7.59
N GLY A 14 -1.61 -4.39 8.12
CA GLY A 14 -1.91 -4.54 9.56
C GLY A 14 -0.96 -3.71 10.43
N VAL A 15 -0.46 -4.29 11.52
CA VAL A 15 0.43 -3.58 12.47
C VAL A 15 1.71 -3.03 11.84
N LYS A 16 2.11 -3.56 10.68
CA LYS A 16 3.29 -3.10 9.93
C LYS A 16 3.14 -1.71 9.31
N GLY A 17 1.93 -1.13 9.33
CA GLY A 17 1.70 0.24 8.88
C GLY A 17 2.57 1.30 9.57
N ILE A 18 3.17 0.98 10.73
CA ILE A 18 4.19 1.82 11.39
C ILE A 18 5.35 2.16 10.44
N ALA A 19 5.74 1.24 9.56
CA ALA A 19 6.83 1.50 8.64
C ALA A 19 6.51 2.62 7.64
N TYR A 20 5.25 2.88 7.33
CA TYR A 20 4.88 4.03 6.49
C TYR A 20 5.29 5.37 7.11
N VAL A 21 5.34 5.46 8.45
CA VAL A 21 5.80 6.67 9.14
C VAL A 21 7.22 7.02 8.74
N GLY A 22 8.15 6.07 8.79
CA GLY A 22 9.55 6.30 8.39
C GLY A 22 9.69 6.68 6.93
N ALA A 23 8.89 6.07 6.05
CA ALA A 23 8.86 6.44 4.64
C ALA A 23 8.36 7.88 4.43
N LEU A 24 7.28 8.29 5.12
CA LEU A 24 6.76 9.66 5.07
C LEU A 24 7.78 10.67 5.61
N GLN A 25 8.52 10.34 6.67
CA GLN A 25 9.60 11.19 7.18
C GLN A 25 10.68 11.41 6.10
N LYS A 26 11.13 10.34 5.43
CA LYS A 26 12.12 10.46 4.35
C LYS A 26 11.59 11.26 3.16
N LEU A 27 10.34 11.04 2.75
CA LEU A 27 9.71 11.81 1.69
C LEU A 27 9.60 13.30 2.04
N ASN A 28 9.38 13.62 3.31
CA ASN A 28 9.35 15.00 3.80
C ASN A 28 10.71 15.68 3.75
N GLU A 29 11.78 15.00 4.19
CA GLU A 29 13.16 15.50 4.08
C GLU A 29 13.57 15.82 2.62
N LEU A 30 12.99 15.09 1.66
CA LEU A 30 13.24 15.26 0.24
C LEU A 30 12.32 16.31 -0.41
N GLY A 31 11.42 16.93 0.34
CA GLY A 31 10.48 17.94 -0.16
C GLY A 31 9.30 17.39 -0.94
N HIS A 32 9.05 16.07 -0.90
CA HIS A 32 7.95 15.44 -1.63
C HIS A 32 6.67 15.28 -0.79
N TYR A 33 6.72 15.40 0.53
CA TYR A 33 5.54 15.21 1.37
C TYR A 33 4.45 16.26 1.11
N ASP A 34 4.84 17.52 0.94
CA ASP A 34 3.92 18.64 0.72
C ASP A 34 3.39 18.71 -0.72
N THR A 35 4.00 17.99 -1.65
CA THR A 35 3.50 17.92 -3.04
C THR A 35 2.35 16.94 -3.19
N ILE A 36 2.15 16.04 -2.22
CA ILE A 36 1.09 15.03 -2.26
C ILE A 36 -0.26 15.72 -2.14
N LYS A 37 -1.08 15.60 -3.19
CA LYS A 37 -2.46 16.12 -3.24
C LYS A 37 -3.51 15.04 -3.04
N ARG A 38 -3.16 13.78 -3.34
CA ARG A 38 -4.07 12.64 -3.23
C ARG A 38 -3.40 11.47 -2.54
N VAL A 39 -4.16 10.76 -1.72
CA VAL A 39 -3.68 9.60 -1.01
C VAL A 39 -4.72 8.50 -0.99
N SER A 40 -4.32 7.32 -1.45
CA SER A 40 -5.16 6.12 -1.42
C SER A 40 -4.62 5.08 -0.45
N GLY A 41 -5.51 4.31 0.16
CA GLY A 41 -5.07 3.25 1.05
C GLY A 41 -6.10 2.16 1.33
N THR A 42 -5.57 1.00 1.71
CA THR A 42 -6.34 -0.16 2.14
C THR A 42 -5.91 -0.59 3.54
N SER A 43 -6.85 -0.92 4.42
CA SER A 43 -6.57 -1.40 5.79
C SER A 43 -5.69 -0.43 6.58
N ALA A 44 -4.58 -0.89 7.16
CA ALA A 44 -3.60 -0.02 7.80
C ALA A 44 -3.06 1.10 6.89
N GLY A 45 -3.01 0.87 5.57
CA GLY A 45 -2.71 1.90 4.58
C GLY A 45 -3.78 2.98 4.53
N ALA A 46 -5.07 2.63 4.66
CA ALA A 46 -6.17 3.60 4.72
C ALA A 46 -6.10 4.49 5.98
N LEU A 47 -5.65 3.92 7.10
CA LEU A 47 -5.46 4.69 8.34
C LEU A 47 -4.33 5.72 8.20
N VAL A 48 -3.19 5.34 7.62
CA VAL A 48 -2.10 6.29 7.35
C VAL A 48 -2.48 7.28 6.25
N ALA A 49 -3.23 6.84 5.23
CA ALA A 49 -3.77 7.70 4.18
C ALA A 49 -4.67 8.79 4.78
N LEU A 50 -5.56 8.42 5.70
CA LEU A 50 -6.40 9.37 6.43
C LEU A 50 -5.54 10.41 7.16
N MET A 51 -4.49 9.99 7.86
CA MET A 51 -3.62 10.93 8.59
C MET A 51 -2.96 11.94 7.65
N VAL A 52 -2.51 11.50 6.47
CA VAL A 52 -1.96 12.38 5.42
C VAL A 52 -3.05 13.32 4.88
N ALA A 53 -4.25 12.80 4.60
CA ALA A 53 -5.39 13.59 4.12
C ALA A 53 -5.87 14.65 5.10
N LEU A 54 -5.72 14.39 6.40
CA LEU A 54 -5.99 15.32 7.49
C LEU A 54 -4.89 16.39 7.68
N ASN A 55 -3.93 16.50 6.76
CA ASN A 55 -2.81 17.44 6.83
C ASN A 55 -1.96 17.32 8.11
N LEU A 56 -1.86 16.11 8.69
CA LEU A 56 -0.92 15.88 9.78
C LEU A 56 0.52 15.92 9.25
N SER A 57 1.46 16.48 10.01
CA SER A 57 2.89 16.38 9.65
C SER A 57 3.42 14.97 9.94
N PRO A 58 4.48 14.50 9.25
CA PRO A 58 5.10 13.20 9.53
C PRO A 58 5.50 13.01 11.00
N GLU A 59 5.89 14.08 11.68
CA GLU A 59 6.24 14.08 13.11
C GLU A 59 5.00 13.81 13.98
N LYS A 60 3.87 14.44 13.66
CA LYS A 60 2.61 14.19 14.38
C LYS A 60 2.06 12.78 14.09
N ILE A 61 2.22 12.30 12.86
CA ILE A 61 1.90 10.90 12.50
C ILE A 61 2.75 9.94 13.32
N LYS A 62 4.05 10.22 13.47
CA LYS A 62 4.96 9.41 14.31
C LYS A 62 4.52 9.37 15.77
N GLU A 63 4.17 10.50 16.35
CA GLU A 63 3.65 10.60 17.72
C GLU A 63 2.40 9.72 17.90
N LEU A 64 1.39 9.89 17.04
CA LEU A 64 0.14 9.12 17.11
C LEU A 64 0.37 7.61 16.96
N MET A 65 1.23 7.21 16.01
CA MET A 65 1.53 5.80 15.74
C MET A 65 2.44 5.17 16.80
N GLY A 66 3.32 5.95 17.45
CA GLY A 66 4.13 5.49 18.58
C GLY A 66 3.28 5.16 19.80
N ASP A 67 2.31 6.04 20.10
CA ASP A 67 1.34 5.89 21.20
C ASP A 67 0.27 4.83 20.94
N LEU A 68 0.20 4.29 19.73
CA LEU A 68 -0.78 3.29 19.37
C LEU A 68 -0.40 1.92 19.98
N ASP A 69 -1.10 1.56 21.06
CA ASP A 69 -1.11 0.18 21.53
C ASP A 69 -2.08 -0.66 20.69
N PHE A 70 -1.55 -1.33 19.67
CA PHE A 70 -2.27 -2.27 18.81
C PHE A 70 -2.95 -3.40 19.60
N SER A 71 -2.52 -3.70 20.83
CA SER A 71 -3.13 -4.74 21.66
C SER A 71 -4.57 -4.38 22.04
N THR A 72 -4.86 -3.08 22.17
CA THR A 72 -6.20 -2.54 22.45
C THR A 72 -7.21 -2.85 21.34
N PHE A 73 -6.74 -3.11 20.11
CA PHE A 73 -7.64 -3.48 19.02
C PHE A 73 -8.29 -4.85 19.27
N LYS A 74 -7.67 -5.72 20.08
CA LYS A 74 -8.23 -7.03 20.48
C LYS A 74 -9.27 -6.93 21.61
N GLN A 75 -9.97 -5.80 21.74
CA GLN A 75 -11.04 -5.64 22.71
C GLN A 75 -12.32 -6.40 22.33
N GLY A 76 -13.06 -6.79 23.37
CA GLY A 76 -14.39 -7.38 23.24
C GLY A 76 -14.40 -8.75 22.56
N TRP A 77 -13.41 -9.61 22.79
CA TRP A 77 -13.38 -10.97 22.24
C TRP A 77 -14.69 -11.73 22.54
N ASN A 78 -15.37 -12.21 21.51
CA ASN A 78 -16.56 -13.02 21.65
C ASN A 78 -16.69 -14.01 20.46
N PRO A 79 -16.55 -15.33 20.68
CA PRO A 79 -16.62 -16.33 19.61
C PRO A 79 -18.04 -16.48 19.03
N ILE A 80 -19.09 -16.21 19.83
CA ILE A 80 -20.49 -16.26 19.37
C ILE A 80 -20.77 -15.10 18.40
N ARG A 81 -20.00 -14.01 18.48
CA ARG A 81 -20.16 -12.85 17.58
C ARG A 81 -19.90 -13.20 16.12
N ILE A 82 -19.15 -14.25 15.81
CA ILE A 82 -18.97 -14.69 14.42
C ILE A 82 -20.30 -15.00 13.73
N PHE A 83 -21.29 -15.50 14.47
CA PHE A 83 -22.61 -15.86 13.93
C PHE A 83 -23.57 -14.67 13.81
N THR A 84 -23.22 -13.50 14.36
CA THR A 84 -24.13 -12.33 14.40
C THR A 84 -23.52 -11.07 13.77
N LYS A 85 -22.21 -10.89 13.85
CA LYS A 85 -21.46 -9.73 13.33
C LYS A 85 -20.16 -10.14 12.61
N TYR A 86 -19.99 -11.43 12.32
CA TYR A 86 -18.93 -11.99 11.47
C TYR A 86 -17.48 -11.71 11.92
N GLY A 87 -17.26 -11.41 13.21
CA GLY A 87 -15.92 -11.14 13.75
C GLY A 87 -15.78 -11.38 15.25
N LEU A 88 -14.57 -11.75 15.68
CA LEU A 88 -14.24 -12.07 17.08
C LEU A 88 -14.09 -10.82 17.96
N TYR A 89 -13.54 -9.73 17.42
CA TYR A 89 -13.25 -8.49 18.12
C TYR A 89 -14.13 -7.35 17.61
N THR A 90 -14.45 -6.36 18.46
CA THR A 90 -15.35 -5.27 18.05
C THR A 90 -14.65 -4.25 17.15
N GLY A 91 -13.36 -4.03 17.36
CA GLY A 91 -12.59 -3.01 16.66
C GLY A 91 -13.07 -1.59 16.95
N ASP A 92 -13.72 -1.34 18.09
CA ASP A 92 -14.18 0.01 18.46
C ASP A 92 -12.98 0.92 18.78
N ALA A 93 -11.91 0.37 19.36
CA ALA A 93 -10.65 1.07 19.58
C ALA A 93 -10.02 1.64 18.29
N ILE A 94 -10.34 1.08 17.12
CA ILE A 94 -9.89 1.61 15.82
C ILE A 94 -10.60 2.95 15.53
N LEU A 95 -11.91 3.04 15.80
CA LEU A 95 -12.66 4.29 15.64
C LEU A 95 -12.19 5.35 16.62
N GLU A 96 -11.96 4.98 17.89
CA GLU A 96 -11.40 5.91 18.87
C GLU A 96 -10.02 6.44 18.44
N PHE A 97 -9.18 5.59 17.85
CA PHE A 97 -7.90 6.02 17.29
C PHE A 97 -8.06 6.96 16.08
N ILE A 98 -9.04 6.69 15.20
CA ILE A 98 -9.38 7.60 14.10
C ILE A 98 -9.81 8.97 14.64
N TYR A 99 -10.62 9.02 15.69
CA TYR A 99 -11.02 10.29 16.31
C TYR A 99 -9.84 11.01 16.96
N ARG A 100 -8.87 10.30 17.55
CA ARG A 100 -7.61 10.93 18.00
C ARG A 100 -6.84 11.57 16.83
N CYS A 101 -6.89 10.99 15.63
CA CYS A 101 -6.30 11.60 14.44
C CYS A 101 -7.05 12.90 14.04
N TYR A 102 -8.37 12.93 14.19
CA TYR A 102 -9.19 14.13 13.94
C TYR A 102 -8.83 15.23 14.93
N ASP A 103 -8.71 14.87 16.21
CA ASP A 103 -8.31 15.79 17.27
C ASP A 103 -6.89 16.31 17.08
N ALA A 104 -5.98 15.55 16.47
CA ALA A 104 -4.62 16.01 16.17
C ALA A 104 -4.54 16.88 14.91
N SER A 105 -5.51 16.78 14.00
CA SER A 105 -5.50 17.45 12.71
C SER A 105 -5.61 18.97 12.86
N PRO A 106 -4.89 19.76 12.04
CA PRO A 106 -5.15 21.19 11.92
C PRO A 106 -6.57 21.50 11.43
N LEU A 107 -7.22 20.57 10.73
CA LEU A 107 -8.58 20.73 10.22
C LEU A 107 -9.66 20.60 11.31
N LYS A 108 -9.33 19.96 12.44
CA LYS A 108 -10.23 19.71 13.59
C LYS A 108 -11.66 19.30 13.19
N PRO A 109 -11.83 18.24 12.37
CA PRO A 109 -13.14 17.88 11.87
C PRO A 109 -14.02 17.25 12.97
N LYS A 110 -15.34 17.30 12.77
CA LYS A 110 -16.32 16.57 13.58
C LYS A 110 -16.26 15.05 13.30
N LYS A 111 -16.86 14.24 14.18
CA LYS A 111 -16.86 12.77 14.04
C LYS A 111 -17.57 12.28 12.78
N GLU A 112 -18.65 12.95 12.39
CA GLU A 112 -19.45 12.65 11.20
C GLU A 112 -18.89 13.28 9.92
N LEU A 113 -17.59 13.62 9.89
CA LEU A 113 -16.92 14.18 8.72
C LEU A 113 -17.19 13.31 7.49
N THR A 114 -17.75 13.92 6.45
CA THR A 114 -17.96 13.29 5.15
C THR A 114 -16.80 13.57 4.19
N PHE A 115 -16.63 12.76 3.14
CA PHE A 115 -15.59 13.00 2.13
C PHE A 115 -15.74 14.36 1.44
N LYS A 116 -16.97 14.81 1.20
CA LYS A 116 -17.28 16.15 0.69
C LYS A 116 -16.90 17.28 1.64
N GLU A 117 -17.04 17.05 2.94
CA GLU A 117 -16.62 18.02 3.96
C GLU A 117 -15.10 18.06 4.13
N LEU A 118 -14.42 16.92 3.97
CA LEU A 118 -12.95 16.85 3.99
C LEU A 118 -12.35 17.67 2.83
N ASP A 119 -12.87 17.49 1.61
CA ASP A 119 -12.47 18.25 0.42
C ASP A 119 -12.69 19.77 0.61
N LYS A 120 -13.87 20.16 1.12
CA LYS A 120 -14.17 21.57 1.43
C LYS A 120 -13.29 22.19 2.52
N ALA A 121 -12.73 21.36 3.40
CA ALA A 121 -11.86 21.79 4.49
C ALA A 121 -10.39 21.90 4.05
N ASP A 122 -10.09 21.80 2.74
CA ASP A 122 -8.71 21.79 2.21
C ASP A 122 -7.89 20.59 2.73
N GLY A 123 -8.57 19.48 3.04
CA GLY A 123 -7.92 18.20 3.25
C GLY A 123 -7.44 17.62 1.91
N ARG A 124 -6.37 16.82 1.93
CA ARG A 124 -5.90 16.13 0.72
C ARG A 124 -6.94 15.09 0.30
N ASP A 125 -7.05 14.86 -1.00
CA ASP A 125 -8.03 13.93 -1.57
C ASP A 125 -7.76 12.51 -1.05
N LEU A 126 -8.73 11.94 -0.32
CA LEU A 126 -8.62 10.66 0.35
C LEU A 126 -9.45 9.61 -0.39
N ILE A 127 -8.80 8.51 -0.76
CA ILE A 127 -9.44 7.36 -1.39
C ILE A 127 -9.24 6.11 -0.53
N VAL A 128 -10.33 5.53 -0.05
CA VAL A 128 -10.31 4.35 0.83
C VAL A 128 -10.98 3.18 0.13
N PHE A 129 -10.38 1.98 0.22
CA PHE A 129 -10.93 0.78 -0.39
C PHE A 129 -11.41 -0.23 0.66
N ALA A 130 -12.63 -0.75 0.50
CA ALA A 130 -13.14 -1.88 1.28
C ALA A 130 -13.87 -2.88 0.39
N SER A 131 -13.85 -4.16 0.77
CA SER A 131 -14.52 -5.22 0.02
C SER A 131 -15.99 -5.29 0.42
N ASN A 132 -16.88 -5.24 -0.56
CA ASN A 132 -18.33 -5.32 -0.38
C ASN A 132 -18.81 -6.76 -0.61
N LEU A 133 -19.30 -7.39 0.46
CA LEU A 133 -19.71 -8.78 0.44
C LEU A 133 -21.11 -9.00 -0.15
N ASN A 134 -21.91 -7.94 -0.28
CA ASN A 134 -23.21 -8.04 -0.95
C ASN A 134 -23.03 -8.18 -2.47
N GLU A 135 -22.04 -7.50 -3.04
CA GLU A 135 -21.80 -7.45 -4.49
C GLU A 135 -20.56 -8.24 -4.94
N ASN A 136 -19.77 -8.76 -4.00
CA ASN A 136 -18.50 -9.44 -4.24
C ASN A 136 -17.50 -8.58 -5.05
N THR A 137 -17.49 -7.27 -4.78
CA THR A 137 -16.65 -6.29 -5.47
C THR A 137 -15.80 -5.49 -4.48
N ILE A 138 -14.83 -4.73 -5.01
CA ILE A 138 -14.20 -3.66 -4.25
C ILE A 138 -15.04 -2.39 -4.38
N ASN A 139 -15.25 -1.69 -3.27
CA ASN A 139 -15.81 -0.35 -3.27
C ASN A 139 -14.74 0.68 -2.92
N GLU A 140 -14.73 1.73 -3.71
CA GLU A 140 -14.06 3.00 -3.44
C GLU A 140 -14.93 3.87 -2.55
N PHE A 141 -14.33 4.47 -1.54
CA PHE A 141 -14.89 5.56 -0.75
C PHE A 141 -14.03 6.80 -0.91
N SER A 142 -14.60 7.83 -1.54
CA SER A 142 -13.91 9.07 -1.89
C SER A 142 -14.92 10.20 -2.04
N VAL A 143 -14.41 11.42 -2.29
CA VAL A 143 -15.26 12.55 -2.66
C VAL A 143 -15.93 12.34 -4.04
N HIS A 144 -15.28 11.58 -4.92
CA HIS A 144 -15.71 11.34 -6.30
C HIS A 144 -16.89 10.37 -6.36
N GLN A 145 -16.80 9.25 -5.66
CA GLN A 145 -17.81 8.19 -5.72
C GLN A 145 -18.81 8.22 -4.57
N THR A 146 -18.37 8.58 -3.36
CA THR A 146 -19.19 8.52 -2.15
C THR A 146 -19.07 9.77 -1.28
N PRO A 147 -19.37 10.97 -1.82
CA PRO A 147 -19.11 12.25 -1.16
C PRO A 147 -19.77 12.38 0.22
N ASN A 148 -20.91 11.73 0.43
CA ASN A 148 -21.69 11.83 1.66
C ASN A 148 -21.38 10.71 2.70
N CYS A 149 -20.45 9.80 2.39
CA CYS A 149 -20.03 8.77 3.34
C CYS A 149 -19.20 9.36 4.46
N ILE A 150 -19.37 8.85 5.69
CA ILE A 150 -18.57 9.23 6.85
C ILE A 150 -17.16 8.64 6.69
N VAL A 151 -16.14 9.49 6.72
CA VAL A 151 -14.74 9.13 6.50
C VAL A 151 -14.26 8.11 7.54
N ALA A 152 -14.55 8.34 8.82
CA ALA A 152 -14.17 7.43 9.90
C ALA A 152 -14.74 6.02 9.71
N GLU A 153 -15.97 5.93 9.22
CA GLU A 153 -16.64 4.66 8.94
C GLU A 153 -16.06 3.95 7.72
N ALA A 154 -15.70 4.68 6.66
CA ALA A 154 -15.02 4.10 5.50
C ALA A 154 -13.65 3.51 5.86
N VAL A 155 -12.84 4.24 6.64
CA VAL A 155 -11.54 3.73 7.13
C VAL A 155 -11.77 2.53 8.06
N ARG A 156 -12.77 2.59 8.95
CA ARG A 156 -13.12 1.46 9.82
C ARG A 156 -13.60 0.24 9.02
N ALA A 157 -14.37 0.42 7.95
CA ALA A 157 -14.76 -0.63 7.03
C ALA A 157 -13.53 -1.29 6.39
N SER A 158 -12.62 -0.46 5.87
CA SER A 158 -11.35 -0.89 5.26
C SER A 158 -10.44 -1.67 6.20
N MET A 159 -10.58 -1.51 7.53
CA MET A 159 -9.83 -2.26 8.56
C MET A 159 -10.58 -3.45 9.17
N SER A 160 -11.71 -3.87 8.57
CA SER A 160 -12.56 -4.95 9.09
C SER A 160 -12.08 -6.34 8.65
N ILE A 161 -10.91 -6.78 9.11
CA ILE A 161 -10.32 -8.07 8.71
C ILE A 161 -11.32 -9.20 8.99
N PRO A 162 -11.75 -9.96 7.96
CA PRO A 162 -12.78 -10.99 8.11
C PRO A 162 -12.48 -11.95 9.27
N ILE A 163 -13.52 -12.28 10.04
CA ILE A 163 -13.47 -13.18 11.21
C ILE A 163 -12.68 -12.61 12.39
N PHE A 164 -11.67 -11.76 12.17
CA PHE A 164 -10.94 -11.11 13.25
C PHE A 164 -11.73 -9.93 13.83
N PHE A 165 -12.10 -8.95 13.00
CA PHE A 165 -12.92 -7.80 13.40
C PHE A 165 -14.35 -7.95 12.90
N LYS A 166 -15.33 -7.39 13.62
CA LYS A 166 -16.71 -7.31 13.14
C LYS A 166 -16.73 -6.65 11.76
N SER A 167 -17.53 -7.20 10.84
CA SER A 167 -17.80 -6.56 9.56
C SER A 167 -18.46 -5.20 9.79
N TRP A 168 -18.39 -4.33 8.78
CA TRP A 168 -18.92 -2.97 8.90
C TRP A 168 -20.21 -2.80 8.10
N LYS A 169 -21.17 -2.08 8.68
CA LYS A 169 -22.32 -1.50 7.98
C LYS A 169 -22.36 -0.03 8.40
N PHE A 170 -22.60 0.86 7.45
CA PHE A 170 -22.60 2.29 7.74
C PHE A 170 -23.77 2.67 8.65
N SER A 171 -23.49 3.45 9.69
CA SER A 171 -24.46 3.73 10.76
C SER A 171 -25.67 4.52 10.28
N ASN A 172 -25.47 5.36 9.27
CA ASN A 172 -26.49 6.19 8.64
C ASN A 172 -27.08 5.56 7.35
N GLY A 173 -26.68 4.34 7.00
CA GLY A 173 -27.10 3.65 5.77
C GLY A 173 -26.57 4.25 4.47
N ILE A 174 -25.56 5.14 4.53
CA ILE A 174 -24.88 5.74 3.36
C ILE A 174 -23.50 5.07 3.22
N PRO A 175 -23.15 4.49 2.06
CA PRO A 175 -23.82 4.66 0.77
C PRO A 175 -24.99 3.69 0.57
N ASN A 176 -25.08 2.65 1.40
CA ASN A 176 -26.10 1.61 1.36
C ASN A 176 -26.08 0.79 2.67
N ASP A 177 -26.99 -0.17 2.80
CA ASP A 177 -27.05 -1.11 3.93
C ASP A 177 -26.22 -2.40 3.69
N HIS A 178 -25.12 -2.31 2.93
CA HIS A 178 -24.26 -3.46 2.64
C HIS A 178 -23.31 -3.79 3.79
N ILE A 179 -22.70 -4.97 3.68
CA ILE A 179 -21.68 -5.48 4.58
C ILE A 179 -20.31 -5.33 3.93
N TYR A 180 -19.45 -4.58 4.61
CA TYR A 180 -18.08 -4.32 4.18
C TYR A 180 -17.07 -5.03 5.08
N VAL A 181 -15.99 -5.50 4.47
CA VAL A 181 -14.80 -6.06 5.14
C VAL A 181 -13.53 -5.41 4.62
N ASP A 182 -12.40 -5.75 5.24
CA ASP A 182 -11.08 -5.24 4.86
C ASP A 182 -10.83 -5.35 3.35
N GLY A 183 -10.45 -4.22 2.74
CA GLY A 183 -10.24 -4.15 1.29
C GLY A 183 -9.08 -5.01 0.81
N GLY A 184 -8.19 -5.45 1.70
CA GLY A 184 -7.09 -6.35 1.39
C GLY A 184 -7.57 -7.71 0.87
N VAL A 185 -8.83 -8.08 1.08
CA VAL A 185 -9.43 -9.28 0.48
C VAL A 185 -9.50 -9.17 -1.05
N THR A 186 -9.71 -7.97 -1.59
CA THR A 186 -9.95 -7.76 -3.04
C THR A 186 -8.89 -6.87 -3.69
N PHE A 187 -8.50 -5.77 -3.04
CA PHE A 187 -7.60 -4.76 -3.60
C PHE A 187 -6.67 -4.18 -2.52
N ASN A 188 -5.59 -4.91 -2.24
CA ASN A 188 -4.70 -4.62 -1.12
C ASN A 188 -3.68 -3.51 -1.41
N TYR A 189 -3.32 -3.28 -2.68
CA TYR A 189 -2.33 -2.27 -3.09
C TYR A 189 -2.89 -1.35 -4.18
N PRO A 190 -3.47 -0.20 -3.80
CA PRO A 190 -4.23 0.64 -4.73
C PRO A 190 -3.36 1.60 -5.58
N LEU A 191 -2.20 1.13 -6.07
CA LEU A 191 -1.29 1.96 -6.88
C LEU A 191 -1.87 2.28 -8.25
N SER A 192 -2.35 1.25 -8.95
CA SER A 192 -2.89 1.37 -10.32
C SER A 192 -4.17 2.18 -10.41
N PHE A 193 -4.82 2.47 -9.27
CA PHE A 193 -6.01 3.31 -9.23
C PHE A 193 -5.75 4.72 -9.78
N PHE A 194 -4.57 5.27 -9.55
CA PHE A 194 -4.20 6.60 -10.06
C PHE A 194 -3.82 6.62 -11.55
N ASP A 195 -3.85 5.47 -12.23
CA ASP A 195 -3.68 5.40 -13.68
C ASP A 195 -5.00 5.61 -14.43
N HIS A 196 -6.13 5.65 -13.72
CA HIS A 196 -7.44 5.93 -14.31
C HIS A 196 -7.51 7.34 -14.92
N PRO A 197 -8.33 7.55 -15.98
CA PRO A 197 -8.44 8.84 -16.67
C PRO A 197 -8.82 10.03 -15.78
N GLU A 198 -9.43 9.76 -14.63
CA GLU A 198 -9.76 10.77 -13.62
C GLU A 198 -8.51 11.41 -12.98
N PHE A 199 -7.42 10.66 -12.88
CA PHE A 199 -6.18 11.07 -12.22
C PHE A 199 -5.00 11.19 -13.17
N ASN A 200 -5.14 10.72 -14.40
CA ASN A 200 -4.09 10.62 -15.39
C ASN A 200 -4.58 11.08 -16.76
N GLU A 201 -3.97 12.15 -17.28
CA GLU A 201 -4.37 12.75 -18.57
C GLU A 201 -4.12 11.81 -19.76
N ASP A 202 -3.11 10.94 -19.68
CA ASP A 202 -2.78 9.97 -20.72
C ASP A 202 -3.20 8.54 -20.29
N PRO A 203 -4.32 8.01 -20.83
CA PRO A 203 -4.82 6.69 -20.44
C PRO A 203 -3.94 5.53 -20.93
N TRP A 204 -2.92 5.80 -21.75
CA TRP A 204 -2.03 4.78 -22.31
C TRP A 204 -0.72 4.63 -21.54
N THR A 205 -0.42 5.55 -20.63
CA THR A 205 0.81 5.52 -19.84
C THR A 205 0.52 5.49 -18.34
N PRO A 206 1.38 4.87 -17.51
CA PRO A 206 1.26 4.93 -16.07
C PRO A 206 1.41 6.38 -15.57
N ASN A 207 0.68 6.73 -14.51
CA ASN A 207 0.79 8.03 -13.88
C ASN A 207 2.14 8.16 -13.14
N GLU A 208 3.10 8.82 -13.78
CA GLU A 208 4.47 9.00 -13.28
C GLU A 208 4.57 9.89 -12.01
N GLU A 209 3.52 10.62 -11.65
CA GLU A 209 3.45 11.40 -10.41
C GLU A 209 2.91 10.59 -9.22
N THR A 210 2.71 9.30 -9.42
CA THR A 210 2.20 8.38 -8.40
C THR A 210 3.34 7.56 -7.80
N LEU A 211 3.40 7.53 -6.47
CA LEU A 211 4.29 6.65 -5.70
C LEU A 211 3.45 5.75 -4.80
N GLY A 212 3.80 4.47 -4.70
CA GLY A 212 3.19 3.57 -3.73
C GLY A 212 4.18 3.02 -2.71
N LEU A 213 3.70 2.77 -1.49
CA LEU A 213 4.46 2.14 -0.41
C LEU A 213 3.99 0.70 -0.20
N PHE A 214 4.89 -0.25 -0.43
CA PHE A 214 4.59 -1.67 -0.47
C PHE A 214 5.35 -2.43 0.63
N LEU A 215 4.61 -3.00 1.59
CA LEU A 215 5.17 -3.82 2.66
C LEU A 215 5.35 -5.26 2.21
N GLU A 216 6.60 -5.72 2.15
CA GLU A 216 7.00 -7.07 1.74
C GLU A 216 8.36 -7.47 2.33
N GLN A 217 8.65 -8.77 2.41
CA GLN A 217 9.94 -9.24 2.92
C GLN A 217 11.12 -8.81 2.04
N GLN A 218 12.23 -8.46 2.70
CA GLN A 218 13.50 -8.09 2.07
C GLN A 218 13.98 -9.03 0.95
N SER A 219 13.73 -10.33 1.08
CA SER A 219 14.15 -11.34 0.08
C SER A 219 13.51 -11.13 -1.28
N VAL A 220 12.28 -10.61 -1.31
CA VAL A 220 11.57 -10.26 -2.54
C VAL A 220 12.19 -9.02 -3.16
N TYR A 221 12.55 -8.04 -2.34
CA TYR A 221 13.23 -6.82 -2.77
C TYR A 221 14.62 -7.08 -3.36
N GLU A 222 15.45 -7.88 -2.69
CA GLU A 222 16.79 -8.25 -3.18
C GLU A 222 16.74 -8.96 -4.54
N HIS A 223 15.66 -9.71 -4.82
CA HIS A 223 15.47 -10.34 -6.12
C HIS A 223 15.34 -9.31 -7.26
N PHE A 224 14.57 -8.24 -7.07
CA PHE A 224 14.36 -7.20 -8.08
C PHE A 224 15.53 -6.24 -8.25
N GLN A 225 16.30 -5.99 -7.18
CA GLN A 225 17.56 -5.24 -7.30
C GLN A 225 18.58 -6.00 -8.15
N ASN A 226 18.72 -7.31 -7.92
CA ASN A 226 19.67 -8.15 -8.62
C ASN A 226 19.20 -8.54 -10.04
N ASN A 227 17.89 -8.45 -10.31
CA ASN A 227 17.28 -8.74 -11.61
C ASN A 227 16.36 -7.59 -12.04
N PRO A 228 16.92 -6.40 -12.36
CA PRO A 228 16.12 -5.24 -12.69
C PRO A 228 15.30 -5.49 -13.97
N LEU A 229 14.00 -5.24 -13.89
CA LEU A 229 13.06 -5.42 -15.00
C LEU A 229 13.47 -4.54 -16.19
N HIS A 230 13.55 -5.15 -17.38
CA HIS A 230 13.91 -4.43 -18.60
C HIS A 230 12.78 -3.45 -18.98
N PRO A 231 13.09 -2.22 -19.41
CA PRO A 231 12.11 -1.19 -19.81
C PRO A 231 10.96 -1.67 -20.68
N ASP A 232 11.30 -2.40 -21.75
CA ASP A 232 10.37 -2.71 -22.82
C ASP A 232 10.13 -4.22 -23.00
N LYS A 233 10.42 -5.04 -21.99
CA LYS A 233 10.17 -6.48 -22.07
C LYS A 233 9.36 -6.95 -20.86
N PRO A 234 8.13 -7.43 -21.04
CA PRO A 234 7.43 -8.16 -19.99
C PRO A 234 8.23 -9.42 -19.68
N THR A 235 9.05 -9.36 -18.64
CA THR A 235 9.80 -10.53 -18.17
C THR A 235 8.84 -11.40 -17.37
N ARG A 236 8.30 -12.43 -18.02
CA ARG A 236 7.68 -13.58 -17.34
C ARG A 236 8.76 -14.26 -16.48
N HIS A 237 8.96 -13.79 -15.26
CA HIS A 237 9.81 -14.50 -14.32
C HIS A 237 9.09 -15.77 -13.87
N LYS A 238 9.71 -16.92 -14.13
CA LYS A 238 9.22 -18.21 -13.66
C LYS A 238 9.01 -18.14 -12.14
N SER A 239 7.88 -18.69 -11.68
CA SER A 239 7.33 -18.75 -10.32
C SER A 239 8.23 -19.28 -9.18
N SER A 240 9.56 -19.34 -9.34
CA SER A 240 10.47 -19.88 -8.33
C SER A 240 10.64 -18.99 -7.10
N VAL A 241 10.33 -17.68 -7.19
CA VAL A 241 10.38 -16.75 -6.05
C VAL A 241 9.33 -17.12 -4.99
N PHE A 242 8.14 -17.56 -5.43
CA PHE A 242 7.03 -17.92 -4.54
C PHE A 242 7.17 -19.29 -3.87
N LYS A 243 8.10 -20.14 -4.33
CA LYS A 243 8.22 -21.54 -3.85
C LYS A 243 8.70 -21.66 -2.39
N LYS A 244 9.11 -20.57 -1.73
CA LYS A 244 9.81 -20.63 -0.43
C LYS A 244 8.92 -20.42 0.80
N TYR A 245 7.62 -20.13 0.64
CA TYR A 245 6.73 -19.83 1.77
C TYR A 245 5.62 -20.87 1.94
N ILE A 246 5.99 -22.06 2.37
CA ILE A 246 5.06 -23.02 2.97
C ILE A 246 5.47 -23.16 4.44
N ASN A 247 4.81 -22.40 5.31
CA ASN A 247 4.97 -22.57 6.75
C ASN A 247 4.44 -23.96 7.15
N LYS A 248 5.23 -24.70 7.93
CA LYS A 248 4.88 -26.03 8.43
C LYS A 248 3.72 -25.91 9.42
N PHE A 249 2.57 -26.44 9.05
CA PHE A 249 1.33 -26.48 9.85
C PHE A 249 1.58 -27.10 11.24
N LYS A 250 1.19 -26.41 12.32
CA LYS A 250 1.15 -26.97 13.69
C LYS A 250 -0.26 -26.87 14.27
N TYR A 251 -0.72 -27.96 14.87
CA TYR A 251 -2.14 -28.35 15.00
C TYR A 251 -2.94 -27.74 16.17
N ASN A 252 -2.48 -26.70 16.86
CA ASN A 252 -3.05 -26.39 18.19
C ASN A 252 -4.13 -25.30 18.22
N ALA A 253 -4.64 -24.82 17.07
CA ALA A 253 -5.83 -23.96 16.98
C ALA A 253 -6.42 -23.97 15.55
N TRP A 254 -7.07 -25.07 15.14
CA TRP A 254 -7.50 -25.32 13.76
C TRP A 254 -8.13 -24.10 13.10
N ILE A 255 -9.28 -23.61 13.58
CA ILE A 255 -10.12 -22.71 12.78
C ILE A 255 -9.51 -21.31 12.60
N THR A 256 -8.97 -20.72 13.67
CA THR A 256 -8.35 -19.39 13.61
C THR A 256 -7.03 -19.41 12.86
N THR A 257 -6.26 -20.49 12.98
CA THR A 257 -5.01 -20.69 12.21
C THR A 257 -5.33 -20.89 10.74
N TYR A 258 -6.33 -21.71 10.41
CA TYR A 258 -6.82 -21.89 9.05
C TYR A 258 -7.25 -20.57 8.43
N PHE A 259 -8.10 -19.79 9.10
CA PHE A 259 -8.55 -18.51 8.58
C PHE A 259 -7.42 -17.49 8.42
N LYS A 260 -6.48 -17.43 9.37
CA LYS A 260 -5.27 -16.60 9.20
C LYS A 260 -4.50 -16.99 7.95
N HIS A 261 -4.26 -18.29 7.73
CA HIS A 261 -3.56 -18.75 6.53
C HIS A 261 -4.34 -18.48 5.26
N LEU A 262 -5.66 -18.67 5.24
CA LEU A 262 -6.52 -18.38 4.09
C LEU A 262 -6.45 -16.90 3.71
N ILE A 263 -6.63 -16.00 4.69
CA ILE A 263 -6.52 -14.56 4.46
C ILE A 263 -5.10 -14.19 4.00
N SER A 264 -4.05 -14.72 4.63
CA SER A 264 -2.66 -14.54 4.16
C SER A 264 -2.47 -15.02 2.72
N SER A 265 -3.06 -16.14 2.33
CA SER A 265 -2.99 -16.66 0.96
C SER A 265 -3.68 -15.75 -0.05
N ILE A 266 -4.86 -15.22 0.28
CA ILE A 266 -5.58 -14.24 -0.55
C ILE A 266 -4.73 -12.97 -0.72
N LEU A 267 -4.21 -12.42 0.39
CA LEU A 267 -3.35 -11.23 0.38
C LEU A 267 -2.09 -11.46 -0.46
N ASN A 268 -1.43 -12.61 -0.31
CA ASN A 268 -0.20 -12.94 -1.03
C ASN A 268 -0.44 -13.18 -2.52
N SER A 269 -1.63 -13.65 -2.91
CA SER A 269 -1.95 -13.88 -4.33
C SER A 269 -1.96 -12.58 -5.14
N GLN A 270 -2.37 -11.47 -4.53
CA GLN A 270 -2.40 -10.15 -5.17
C GLN A 270 -1.00 -9.59 -5.41
N ASN A 271 -0.02 -9.94 -4.57
CA ASN A 271 1.36 -9.49 -4.73
C ASN A 271 1.99 -10.08 -6.02
N ILE A 272 1.53 -11.25 -6.50
CA ILE A 272 2.06 -11.87 -7.73
C ILE A 272 1.88 -10.95 -8.93
N SER A 273 0.69 -10.36 -9.10
CA SER A 273 0.38 -9.48 -10.25
C SER A 273 1.29 -8.27 -10.30
N LEU A 274 1.59 -7.66 -9.14
CA LEU A 274 2.48 -6.49 -9.06
C LEU A 274 3.86 -6.79 -9.65
N PHE A 275 4.41 -7.95 -9.33
CA PHE A 275 5.77 -8.34 -9.68
C PHE A 275 5.94 -8.72 -11.16
N GLU A 276 4.84 -8.95 -11.88
CA GLU A 276 4.84 -9.17 -13.32
C GLU A 276 4.79 -7.85 -14.11
N GLU A 277 4.42 -6.73 -13.47
CA GLU A 277 4.20 -5.43 -14.10
C GLU A 277 5.34 -4.44 -13.82
N SER A 278 6.24 -4.27 -14.80
CA SER A 278 7.47 -3.49 -14.65
C SER A 278 7.26 -2.01 -14.29
N PHE A 279 6.16 -1.42 -14.73
CA PHE A 279 5.84 -0.02 -14.44
C PHE A 279 5.32 0.21 -13.03
N LEU A 280 4.64 -0.77 -12.43
CA LEU A 280 4.22 -0.68 -11.02
C LEU A 280 5.45 -0.74 -10.10
N VAL A 281 6.38 -1.66 -10.38
CA VAL A 281 7.65 -1.78 -9.63
C VAL A 281 8.44 -0.47 -9.63
N ARG A 282 8.47 0.25 -10.77
CA ARG A 282 9.18 1.54 -10.88
C ARG A 282 8.59 2.65 -10.01
N ARG A 283 7.30 2.58 -9.71
CA ARG A 283 6.56 3.53 -8.86
C ARG A 283 6.34 3.01 -7.45
N THR A 284 7.07 1.98 -7.04
CA THR A 284 6.90 1.33 -5.75
C THR A 284 8.14 1.47 -4.88
N VAL A 285 7.96 2.06 -3.69
CA VAL A 285 8.91 1.90 -2.58
C VAL A 285 8.59 0.59 -1.88
N PHE A 286 9.51 -0.36 -1.97
CA PHE A 286 9.44 -1.58 -1.17
C PHE A 286 10.00 -1.31 0.22
N ILE A 287 9.25 -1.73 1.24
CA ILE A 287 9.58 -1.55 2.65
C ILE A 287 9.64 -2.94 3.29
N ASP A 288 10.79 -3.26 3.89
CA ASP A 288 10.98 -4.53 4.58
C ASP A 288 9.99 -4.67 5.74
N ASP A 289 9.26 -5.77 5.70
CA ASP A 289 8.24 -6.12 6.67
C ASP A 289 8.82 -6.83 7.91
N LEU A 290 10.14 -7.11 7.89
CA LEU A 290 10.93 -7.74 8.96
C LEU A 290 10.43 -9.14 9.36
N GLY A 291 9.64 -9.78 8.50
CA GLY A 291 8.95 -11.03 8.81
C GLY A 291 7.85 -10.90 9.86
N ILE A 292 7.45 -9.67 10.21
CA ILE A 292 6.41 -9.40 11.20
C ILE A 292 5.04 -9.75 10.62
N SER A 293 4.29 -10.60 11.32
CA SER A 293 2.92 -10.90 10.92
C SER A 293 2.03 -9.65 11.05
N ALA A 294 1.20 -9.39 10.04
CA ALA A 294 0.23 -8.29 10.03
C ALA A 294 -0.74 -8.31 11.24
N THR A 295 -0.93 -9.47 11.88
CA THR A 295 -1.80 -9.66 13.06
C THR A 295 -1.04 -9.77 14.38
N LYS A 296 0.25 -9.42 14.40
CA LYS A 296 1.05 -9.35 15.64
C LYS A 296 0.74 -8.06 16.41
N PHE A 297 -0.46 -7.99 16.99
CA PHE A 297 -0.95 -6.82 17.74
C PHE A 297 -0.16 -6.47 19.02
N ASN A 298 0.79 -7.31 19.44
CA ASN A 298 1.68 -7.02 20.57
C ASN A 298 3.10 -6.82 20.03
N LEU A 299 3.36 -5.65 19.45
CA LEU A 299 4.71 -5.27 19.01
C LEU A 299 5.51 -4.76 20.21
N THR A 300 6.78 -5.14 20.26
CA THR A 300 7.74 -4.51 21.19
C THR A 300 8.13 -3.13 20.67
N GLU A 301 8.58 -2.24 21.55
CA GLU A 301 9.08 -0.91 21.12
C GLU A 301 10.22 -1.03 20.11
N LYS A 302 11.13 -1.99 20.32
CA LYS A 302 12.18 -2.30 19.34
C LYS A 302 11.62 -2.66 17.97
N GLU A 303 10.55 -3.44 17.89
CA GLU A 303 9.94 -3.79 16.61
C GLU A 303 9.24 -2.61 15.94
N LYS A 304 8.65 -1.69 16.73
CA LYS A 304 8.11 -0.44 16.19
C LYS A 304 9.22 0.43 15.61
N ASP A 305 10.34 0.57 16.33
CA ASP A 305 11.52 1.32 15.90
C ASP A 305 12.14 0.70 14.64
N ASP A 306 12.32 -0.62 14.61
CA ASP A 306 12.87 -1.33 13.45
C ASP A 306 11.97 -1.15 12.21
N LEU A 307 10.64 -1.21 12.38
CA LEU A 307 9.68 -0.94 11.28
C LEU A 307 9.80 0.50 10.77
N LEU A 308 9.90 1.47 11.67
CA LEU A 308 10.10 2.87 11.30
C LEU A 308 11.40 3.05 10.50
N ILE A 309 12.50 2.44 10.95
CA ILE A 309 13.78 2.46 10.23
C ILE A 309 13.63 1.80 8.86
N ALA A 310 12.96 0.64 8.77
CA ALA A 310 12.74 -0.06 7.50
C ALA A 310 12.02 0.81 6.46
N GLY A 311 11.00 1.57 6.90
CA GLY A 311 10.30 2.53 6.05
C GLY A 311 11.20 3.63 5.50
N TYR A 312 11.98 4.24 6.38
CA TYR A 312 12.93 5.30 6.01
C TYR A 312 13.97 4.79 5.02
N VAL A 313 14.58 3.64 5.32
CA VAL A 313 15.59 2.98 4.47
C VAL A 313 15.00 2.57 3.12
N GLY A 314 13.75 2.11 3.07
CA GLY A 314 13.07 1.76 1.83
C GLY A 314 13.03 2.92 0.82
N VAL A 315 12.74 4.14 1.30
CA VAL A 315 12.75 5.33 0.44
C VAL A 315 14.16 5.69 -0.04
N GLU A 316 15.18 5.60 0.83
CA GLU A 316 16.58 5.83 0.42
C GLU A 316 17.03 4.85 -0.65
N GLN A 317 16.66 3.59 -0.48
CA GLN A 317 16.92 2.50 -1.41
C GLN A 317 16.23 2.73 -2.76
N TYR A 318 14.97 3.15 -2.74
CA TYR A 318 14.23 3.51 -3.94
C TYR A 318 14.88 4.65 -4.73
N ILE A 319 15.41 5.67 -4.05
CA ILE A 319 16.14 6.76 -4.71
C ILE A 319 17.43 6.27 -5.38
N LYS A 320 18.18 5.38 -4.70
CA LYS A 320 19.36 4.74 -5.30
C LYS A 320 18.99 3.94 -6.54
N TYR A 321 17.87 3.21 -6.48
CA TYR A 321 17.33 2.49 -7.63
C TYR A 321 17.02 3.42 -8.81
N LEU A 322 16.28 4.52 -8.59
CA LEU A 322 15.96 5.49 -9.65
C LEU A 322 17.23 6.10 -10.28
N LYS A 323 18.24 6.46 -9.47
CA LYS A 323 19.52 6.96 -9.99
C LYS A 323 20.21 5.92 -10.88
N SER A 324 20.24 4.66 -10.45
CA SER A 324 20.85 3.56 -11.21
C SER A 324 20.12 3.29 -12.54
N LEU A 325 18.81 3.49 -12.60
CA LEU A 325 18.03 3.39 -13.83
C LEU A 325 18.43 4.50 -14.81
N ASN A 326 18.45 5.76 -14.35
CA ASN A 326 18.81 6.90 -15.18
C ASN A 326 20.22 6.73 -15.78
N GLU A 327 21.20 6.28 -14.98
CA GLU A 327 22.55 5.98 -15.49
C GLU A 327 22.57 4.90 -16.58
N LYS A 328 21.76 3.84 -16.44
CA LYS A 328 21.63 2.78 -17.46
C LYS A 328 20.96 3.29 -18.74
N TYR A 329 19.92 4.11 -18.61
CA TYR A 329 19.24 4.72 -19.76
C TYR A 329 20.18 5.66 -20.53
N THR A 330 20.93 6.52 -19.84
CA THR A 330 21.91 7.41 -20.47
C THR A 330 22.98 6.63 -21.22
N LYS A 331 23.46 5.50 -20.67
CA LYS A 331 24.41 4.61 -21.35
C LYS A 331 23.80 3.90 -22.58
N TYR A 332 22.50 3.59 -22.56
CA TYR A 332 21.81 2.97 -23.69
C TYR A 332 21.57 3.94 -24.85
N GLN A 333 21.36 5.23 -24.54
CA GLN A 333 21.14 6.27 -25.55
C GLN A 333 22.43 6.82 -26.18
N GLN A 334 23.62 6.46 -25.68
CA GLN A 334 24.87 6.78 -26.35
C GLN A 334 24.99 5.96 -27.66
N PRO A 335 25.24 6.61 -28.81
CA PRO A 335 25.45 5.88 -30.06
C PRO A 335 26.65 4.95 -29.88
N LYS A 336 26.50 3.69 -30.32
CA LYS A 336 27.63 2.76 -30.46
C LYS A 336 28.62 3.37 -31.47
N HIS A 337 29.56 4.17 -31.00
CA HIS A 337 30.67 4.60 -31.84
C HIS A 337 31.68 3.44 -31.96
N ASP A 338 31.88 3.07 -33.22
CA ASP A 338 33.05 2.43 -33.82
C ASP A 338 33.36 0.96 -33.45
N GLU A 339 32.62 0.04 -34.08
CA GLU A 339 33.27 -1.18 -34.58
C GLU A 339 33.96 -0.81 -35.92
N PRO A 340 35.29 -0.99 -36.07
CA PRO A 340 35.95 -0.71 -37.33
C PRO A 340 35.40 -1.66 -38.40
N SER A 341 34.83 -1.07 -39.46
CA SER A 341 34.37 -1.78 -40.64
C SER A 341 35.49 -2.68 -41.16
N LYS A 342 35.30 -4.00 -41.11
CA LYS A 342 36.15 -4.94 -41.85
C LYS A 342 36.02 -4.59 -43.32
N SER A 343 37.10 -4.05 -43.89
CA SER A 343 37.26 -3.85 -45.33
C SER A 343 37.03 -5.18 -46.04
N VAL A 344 35.96 -5.26 -46.83
CA VAL A 344 35.74 -6.36 -47.78
C VAL A 344 36.78 -6.19 -48.88
N ASN A 345 37.67 -7.16 -48.99
CA ASN A 345 38.69 -7.24 -50.03
C ASN A 345 38.05 -7.93 -51.26
N PRO A 346 37.91 -7.28 -52.43
CA PRO A 346 37.40 -7.93 -53.62
C PRO A 346 38.58 -8.35 -54.50
N ASP A 347 39.08 -9.57 -54.32
CA ASP A 347 39.89 -10.18 -55.38
C ASP A 347 39.86 -11.69 -55.24
N HIS A 348 39.16 -12.36 -56.16
CA HIS A 348 39.61 -13.61 -56.78
C HIS A 348 38.75 -13.87 -58.02
N SER A 349 39.32 -13.45 -59.15
CA SER A 349 39.00 -13.89 -60.49
C SER A 349 39.09 -15.40 -60.63
N HIS A 350 38.04 -16.02 -61.18
CA HIS A 350 38.08 -17.36 -61.77
C HIS A 350 39.00 -17.40 -62.99
N GLN A 351 39.98 -18.30 -63.01
CA GLN A 351 40.53 -18.90 -64.23
C GLN A 351 40.96 -20.35 -63.97
N ALA A 352 40.69 -21.18 -64.99
CA ALA A 352 40.92 -22.62 -65.18
C ALA A 352 39.87 -23.57 -64.58
#